data_AF-A0A9D4E6R9-F1
#
_entry.id   AF-A0A9D4E6R9-F1
#
_cell.length_a   1.000
_cell.length_b   1.000
_cell.length_c   1.000
_cell.angle_alpha   90.00
_cell.angle_beta   90.00
_cell.angle_gamma   90.00
#
_symmetry.space_group_name_H-M   'P 1'
#
loop_
_entity.id
_entity.type
_entity.pdbx_description
1 polymer ?
#
loop_
_entity_poly.entity_id
_entity_poly.type
_entity_poly.pdbx_seq_one_letter_code
_entity_poly.pdbx_strand_id
1 'polypeptide(L)'
;MEASLKPFDIRRVGPAIDIALENAARTLNMTFEVIKRPYPGICPYEPPVGLLSMLYHQEGIDAVLGPACSQGIPAAARLAQFLKVPMVTGLGNLVMRKTDVDMFKTLTILSIINIILLLLYYYYYYYYYYYYYYYYYYYYFFYYYYYYYYYNYYYYYYYYYFYYYYYYYFLLLLLVLLLLL
;
A
#
# COMPACT_ATOMS: atom_id res chain seq x y z
N MET A 1 17.39 7.27 -35.22
CA MET A 1 16.81 5.93 -34.94
C MET A 1 15.32 5.99 -35.21
N GLU A 2 14.82 5.34 -36.27
CA GLU A 2 13.39 5.32 -36.58
C GLU A 2 12.58 4.62 -35.49
N ALA A 3 11.49 5.27 -35.08
CA ALA A 3 10.54 4.70 -34.14
C ALA A 3 9.87 3.46 -34.77
N SER A 4 9.95 2.32 -34.10
CA SER A 4 9.26 1.12 -34.57
C SER A 4 7.76 1.34 -34.61
N LEU A 5 7.10 0.78 -35.64
CA LEU A 5 5.64 0.77 -35.83
C LEU A 5 4.88 0.04 -34.71
N LYS A 6 5.56 -0.58 -33.74
CA LYS A 6 4.92 -1.40 -32.71
C LYS A 6 4.54 -0.55 -31.49
N PRO A 7 3.28 -0.59 -31.03
CA PRO A 7 2.81 0.23 -29.91
C PRO A 7 3.50 -0.12 -28.57
N PHE A 8 3.90 -1.38 -28.37
CA PHE A 8 4.54 -1.87 -27.13
C PHE A 8 5.99 -2.32 -27.36
N ASP A 9 6.79 -1.50 -28.03
CA ASP A 9 8.23 -1.74 -28.23
C ASP A 9 9.03 -1.28 -27.00
N ILE A 10 10.06 -2.04 -26.62
CA ILE A 10 10.96 -1.69 -25.51
C ILE A 10 11.62 -0.32 -25.71
N ARG A 11 11.81 0.14 -26.96
CA ARG A 11 12.31 1.48 -27.27
C ARG A 11 11.36 2.61 -26.83
N ARG A 12 10.06 2.33 -26.73
CA ARG A 12 9.04 3.29 -26.31
C ARG A 12 8.75 3.19 -24.81
N VAL A 13 8.62 1.97 -24.29
CA VAL A 13 8.27 1.74 -22.87
C VAL A 13 9.48 1.70 -21.95
N GLY A 14 10.68 1.48 -22.48
CA GLY A 14 11.93 1.38 -21.73
C GLY A 14 12.21 2.58 -20.82
N PRO A 15 12.15 3.83 -21.32
CA PRO A 15 12.37 5.01 -20.49
C PRO A 15 11.38 5.12 -19.31
N ALA A 16 10.11 4.73 -19.52
CA ALA A 16 9.12 4.73 -18.45
C ALA A 16 9.42 3.66 -17.38
N ILE A 17 9.89 2.49 -17.79
CA ILE A 17 10.36 1.44 -16.88
C ILE A 17 11.59 1.92 -16.10
N ASP A 18 12.54 2.56 -16.76
CA ASP A 18 13.77 3.06 -16.13
C ASP A 18 13.44 4.10 -15.04
N ILE A 19 12.56 5.07 -15.33
CA ILE A 19 12.08 6.06 -14.35
C ILE A 19 11.33 5.38 -13.18
N ALA A 20 10.49 4.38 -13.47
CA ALA A 20 9.73 3.67 -12.45
C ALA A 20 10.65 2.90 -11.49
N LEU A 21 11.68 2.23 -12.03
CA LEU A 21 12.67 1.51 -11.24
C LEU A 21 13.53 2.46 -10.40
N GLU A 22 13.92 3.60 -10.96
CA GLU A 22 14.67 4.62 -10.21
C GLU A 22 13.86 5.15 -9.01
N ASN A 23 12.58 5.46 -9.22
CA ASN A 23 11.70 5.91 -8.15
C ASN A 23 11.42 4.80 -7.11
N ALA A 24 11.22 3.56 -7.56
CA ALA A 24 11.05 2.42 -6.67
C ALA A 24 12.31 2.16 -5.83
N ALA A 25 13.49 2.26 -6.43
CA ALA A 25 14.78 2.08 -5.74
C ALA A 25 14.93 3.07 -4.59
N ARG A 26 14.66 4.36 -4.85
CA ARG A 26 14.70 5.42 -3.83
C ARG A 26 13.65 5.21 -2.73
N THR A 27 12.44 4.79 -3.09
CA THR A 27 11.32 4.66 -2.14
C THR A 27 11.47 3.44 -1.22
N LEU A 28 11.92 2.33 -1.78
CA LEU A 28 12.05 1.06 -1.07
C LEU A 28 13.44 0.86 -0.46
N ASN A 29 14.37 1.79 -0.71
CA ASN A 29 15.78 1.68 -0.34
C ASN A 29 16.41 0.35 -0.81
N MET A 30 16.17 0.01 -2.07
CA MET A 30 16.67 -1.21 -2.73
C MET A 30 17.41 -0.86 -4.02
N THR A 31 18.27 -1.76 -4.48
CA THR A 31 18.92 -1.65 -5.79
C THR A 31 18.31 -2.68 -6.74
N PHE A 32 18.10 -2.28 -8.00
CA PHE A 32 17.57 -3.16 -9.04
C PHE A 32 18.63 -3.34 -10.13
N GLU A 33 19.02 -4.59 -10.38
CA GLU A 33 19.82 -4.95 -11.55
C GLU A 33 18.90 -5.40 -12.69
N VAL A 34 18.95 -4.69 -13.83
CA VAL A 34 18.00 -4.91 -14.93
C VAL A 34 18.71 -5.52 -16.12
N ILE A 35 18.38 -6.78 -16.41
CA ILE A 35 18.92 -7.49 -17.58
C ILE A 35 17.92 -7.39 -18.74
N LYS A 36 18.23 -6.57 -19.75
CA LYS A 36 17.39 -6.39 -20.94
C LYS A 36 17.79 -7.38 -22.04
N ARG A 37 16.87 -8.27 -22.45
CA ARG A 37 17.06 -9.22 -23.57
C ARG A 37 15.97 -9.04 -24.65
N PRO A 38 16.19 -8.18 -25.65
CA PRO A 38 15.28 -8.07 -26.79
C PRO A 38 15.44 -9.27 -27.73
N TYR A 39 14.35 -9.64 -28.41
CA TYR A 39 14.39 -10.63 -29.48
C TYR A 39 13.85 -10.03 -30.79
N PRO A 40 14.43 -10.40 -31.95
CA PRO A 40 13.98 -9.91 -33.25
C PRO A 40 12.64 -10.57 -33.67
N GLY A 41 11.99 -10.00 -34.68
CA GLY A 41 10.74 -10.53 -35.26
C GLY A 41 9.46 -9.87 -34.73
N ILE A 42 8.31 -10.28 -35.28
CA ILE A 42 6.97 -9.80 -34.86
C ILE A 42 6.36 -10.89 -34.00
N CYS A 43 6.37 -10.67 -32.68
CA CYS A 43 5.77 -11.56 -31.68
C CYS A 43 6.00 -13.08 -31.92
N PRO A 44 7.26 -13.52 -32.14
CA PRO A 44 7.57 -14.95 -32.23
C PRO A 44 7.20 -15.67 -30.92
N TYR A 45 6.86 -16.95 -31.05
CA TYR A 45 6.30 -17.75 -29.95
C TYR A 45 7.39 -18.33 -29.03
N GLU A 46 8.48 -18.78 -29.63
CA GLU A 46 9.56 -19.55 -29.00
C GLU A 46 10.53 -18.70 -28.17
N PRO A 47 10.99 -17.51 -28.63
CA PRO A 47 12.03 -16.74 -27.93
C PRO A 47 11.69 -16.36 -26.49
N PRO A 48 10.45 -15.95 -26.13
CA PRO A 48 10.12 -15.62 -24.74
C PRO A 48 10.39 -16.75 -23.74
N VAL A 49 10.14 -18.00 -24.14
CA VAL A 49 10.33 -19.17 -23.26
C VAL A 49 11.81 -19.49 -23.11
N GLY A 50 12.55 -19.54 -24.23
CA GLY A 50 13.98 -19.82 -24.22
C GLY A 50 14.78 -18.76 -23.47
N LEU A 51 14.46 -17.48 -23.68
CA LEU A 51 15.10 -16.37 -22.97
C LEU A 51 14.77 -16.39 -21.48
N LEU A 52 13.54 -16.69 -21.09
CA LEU A 52 13.17 -16.84 -19.68
C LEU A 52 13.98 -17.97 -19.02
N SER A 53 14.07 -19.13 -19.67
CA SER A 53 14.86 -20.25 -19.18
C SER A 53 16.34 -19.89 -19.02
N MET A 54 16.92 -19.20 -20.02
CA MET A 54 18.30 -18.71 -19.98
C MET A 54 18.52 -17.71 -18.85
N LEU A 55 17.67 -16.69 -18.72
CA LEU A 55 17.77 -15.69 -17.65
C LEU A 55 17.68 -16.33 -16.26
N TYR A 56 16.82 -17.33 -16.08
CA TYR A 56 16.70 -18.02 -14.80
C TYR A 56 17.92 -18.89 -14.48
N HIS A 57 18.35 -19.74 -15.42
CA HIS A 57 19.40 -20.72 -15.15
C HIS A 57 20.82 -20.16 -15.24
N GLN A 58 21.05 -19.12 -16.04
CA GLN A 58 22.39 -18.56 -16.25
C GLN A 58 22.60 -17.27 -15.48
N GLU A 59 21.60 -16.37 -15.46
CA GLU A 59 21.73 -15.06 -14.83
C GLU A 59 21.16 -15.01 -13.41
N GLY A 60 20.35 -16.01 -13.01
CA GLY A 60 19.80 -16.10 -11.66
C GLY A 60 18.75 -15.03 -11.32
N ILE A 61 17.85 -14.71 -12.25
CA ILE A 61 16.86 -13.64 -12.05
C ILE A 61 15.84 -13.93 -10.93
N ASP A 62 15.46 -12.88 -10.19
CA ASP A 62 14.40 -12.93 -9.17
C ASP A 62 13.00 -12.67 -9.71
N ALA A 63 12.88 -11.93 -10.82
CA ALA A 63 11.60 -11.53 -11.41
C ALA A 63 11.72 -11.24 -12.91
N VAL A 64 10.59 -11.33 -13.62
CA VAL A 64 10.53 -11.15 -15.08
C VAL A 64 9.55 -10.06 -15.46
N LEU A 65 9.99 -9.14 -16.32
CA LEU A 65 9.12 -8.18 -17.01
C LEU A 65 8.97 -8.57 -18.48
N GLY A 66 7.75 -8.89 -18.91
CA GLY A 66 7.42 -9.30 -20.27
C GLY A 66 6.91 -10.76 -20.36
N PRO A 67 6.79 -11.33 -21.57
CA PRO A 67 6.90 -10.64 -22.86
C PRO A 67 5.70 -9.71 -23.08
N ALA A 68 5.85 -8.74 -23.98
CA ALA A 68 4.79 -7.81 -24.36
C ALA A 68 3.76 -8.41 -25.33
N CYS A 69 4.11 -9.51 -26.02
CA CYS A 69 3.28 -10.14 -27.03
C CYS A 69 2.42 -11.27 -26.44
N SER A 70 1.13 -11.30 -26.79
CA SER A 70 0.16 -12.31 -26.32
C SER A 70 0.53 -13.75 -26.66
N GLN A 71 1.12 -13.98 -27.83
CA GLN A 71 1.41 -15.33 -28.32
C GLN A 71 2.38 -16.09 -27.40
N GLY A 72 3.40 -15.42 -26.86
CA GLY A 72 4.42 -16.06 -26.02
C GLY A 72 4.06 -16.18 -24.54
N ILE A 73 3.05 -15.44 -24.06
CA ILE A 73 2.72 -15.41 -22.62
C ILE A 73 2.23 -16.77 -22.10
N PRO A 74 1.33 -17.50 -22.76
CA PRO A 74 0.86 -18.78 -22.22
C PRO A 74 1.99 -19.75 -21.91
N ALA A 75 2.98 -19.88 -22.79
CA ALA A 75 4.11 -20.76 -22.56
C ALA A 75 5.11 -20.19 -21.54
N ALA A 76 5.47 -18.91 -21.67
CA ALA A 76 6.42 -18.27 -20.76
C ALA A 76 5.91 -18.21 -19.32
N ALA A 77 4.62 -17.95 -19.11
CA ALA A 77 4.06 -17.87 -17.77
C ALA A 77 3.86 -19.23 -17.10
N ARG A 78 3.57 -20.29 -17.88
CA ARG A 78 3.59 -21.66 -17.38
C ARG A 78 5.00 -22.06 -16.93
N LEU A 79 6.01 -21.68 -17.71
CA LEU A 79 7.41 -21.88 -17.33
C LEU A 79 7.77 -21.07 -16.07
N ALA A 80 7.38 -19.79 -16.00
CA ALA A 80 7.62 -18.95 -14.83
C ALA A 80 6.98 -19.55 -13.57
N GLN A 81 5.76 -20.09 -13.67
CA GLN A 81 5.12 -20.78 -12.55
C GLN A 81 5.90 -22.04 -12.15
N PHE A 82 6.35 -22.84 -13.12
CA PHE A 82 7.16 -24.03 -12.85
C PHE A 82 8.46 -23.68 -12.12
N LEU A 83 9.14 -22.63 -12.56
CA LEU A 83 10.36 -22.11 -11.95
C LEU A 83 10.12 -21.31 -10.67
N LYS A 84 8.85 -21.08 -10.30
CA LYS A 84 8.41 -20.25 -9.16
C LYS A 84 8.93 -18.80 -9.24
N VAL A 85 9.08 -18.27 -10.45
CA VAL A 85 9.53 -16.89 -10.69
C VAL A 85 8.30 -15.99 -10.94
N PRO A 86 8.19 -14.85 -10.23
CA PRO A 86 7.14 -13.87 -10.49
C PRO A 86 7.35 -13.22 -11.86
N MET A 87 6.27 -13.14 -12.63
CA MET A 87 6.28 -12.62 -14.00
C MET A 87 5.20 -11.55 -14.15
N VAL A 88 5.58 -10.39 -14.69
CA VAL A 88 4.67 -9.25 -14.90
C VAL A 88 4.69 -8.83 -16.35
N THR A 89 3.51 -8.63 -16.95
CA THR A 89 3.38 -8.22 -18.37
C THR A 89 2.39 -7.07 -18.55
N GLY A 90 2.72 -6.15 -19.46
CA GLY A 90 1.91 -4.97 -19.81
C GLY A 90 0.90 -5.19 -20.94
N LEU A 91 0.67 -6.43 -21.38
CA LEU A 91 -0.18 -6.72 -22.54
C LEU A 91 -1.66 -6.30 -22.37
N GLY A 92 -2.16 -6.25 -21.14
CA GLY A 92 -3.59 -6.06 -20.86
C GLY A 92 -4.42 -7.34 -21.02
N ASN A 93 -5.73 -7.22 -21.27
CA ASN A 93 -6.69 -8.35 -21.21
C ASN A 93 -6.67 -9.29 -22.43
N LEU A 94 -5.54 -9.40 -23.15
CA LEU A 94 -5.44 -10.17 -24.40
C LEU A 94 -4.95 -11.62 -24.19
N VAL A 95 -4.76 -12.04 -22.93
CA VAL A 95 -4.42 -13.43 -22.60
C VAL A 95 -5.71 -14.22 -22.41
N MET A 96 -6.01 -15.13 -23.33
CA MET A 96 -7.09 -16.10 -23.17
C MET A 96 -6.68 -17.12 -22.11
N ARG A 97 -7.30 -17.03 -20.91
CA ARG A 97 -7.14 -18.00 -19.82
C ARG A 97 -8.25 -19.03 -19.93
N LYS A 98 -7.91 -20.32 -20.03
CA LYS A 98 -8.85 -21.41 -19.79
C LYS A 98 -8.94 -21.62 -18.27
N THR A 99 -10.12 -21.42 -17.71
CA THR A 99 -10.37 -21.31 -16.27
C THR A 99 -10.01 -22.55 -15.46
N ASP A 100 -9.92 -23.72 -16.09
CA ASP A 100 -9.97 -24.99 -15.36
C ASP A 100 -8.61 -25.72 -15.29
N VAL A 101 -7.59 -25.25 -16.02
CA VAL A 101 -6.29 -25.99 -16.15
C VAL A 101 -5.06 -25.08 -16.22
N ASP A 102 -5.23 -23.76 -16.33
CA ASP A 102 -4.10 -22.91 -16.71
C ASP A 102 -3.22 -22.47 -15.53
N MET A 103 -1.93 -22.86 -15.61
CA MET A 103 -0.87 -22.49 -14.68
C MET A 103 -0.43 -21.03 -14.87
N PHE A 104 -1.14 -20.09 -14.23
CA PHE A 104 -0.82 -18.64 -14.23
C PHE A 104 -0.69 -18.00 -12.84
N LYS A 105 -0.41 -18.78 -11.79
CA LYS A 105 -0.37 -18.27 -10.40
C LYS A 105 0.72 -17.20 -10.17
N THR A 106 1.84 -17.27 -10.89
CA THR A 106 2.93 -16.29 -10.77
C THR A 106 2.83 -15.16 -11.80
N LEU A 107 1.82 -15.18 -12.68
CA LEU A 107 1.64 -14.20 -13.74
C LEU A 107 0.73 -13.05 -13.30
N THR A 108 1.28 -11.84 -13.30
CA THR A 108 0.51 -10.60 -13.13
C THR A 108 0.38 -9.87 -14.46
N ILE A 109 -0.86 -9.69 -14.92
CA ILE A 109 -1.15 -8.97 -16.16
C ILE A 109 -1.62 -7.56 -15.80
N LEU A 110 -0.80 -6.56 -16.16
CA LEU A 110 -1.14 -5.16 -16.04
C LEU A 110 -2.08 -4.79 -17.20
N SER A 111 -3.36 -4.65 -16.89
CA SER A 111 -4.38 -4.10 -17.80
C SER A 111 -4.91 -2.80 -17.21
N ILE A 112 -5.45 -1.91 -18.04
CA ILE A 112 -6.09 -0.66 -17.58
C ILE A 112 -7.14 -0.96 -16.49
N ILE A 113 -7.92 -2.03 -16.64
CA ILE A 113 -8.93 -2.44 -15.64
C ILE A 113 -8.27 -2.91 -14.34
N ASN A 114 -7.18 -3.69 -14.41
CA ASN A 114 -6.46 -4.14 -13.20
C ASN A 114 -5.72 -2.98 -12.51
N ILE A 115 -5.19 -2.02 -13.26
CA ILE A 115 -4.57 -0.80 -12.72
C ILE A 115 -5.64 0.05 -12.04
N ILE A 116 -6.81 0.24 -12.67
CA ILE A 116 -7.95 0.94 -12.06
C ILE A 116 -8.41 0.22 -10.80
N LEU A 117 -8.51 -1.11 -10.79
CA LEU A 117 -8.85 -1.90 -9.60
C LEU A 117 -7.80 -1.76 -8.49
N LEU A 118 -6.51 -1.80 -8.83
CA LEU A 118 -5.41 -1.55 -7.90
C LEU A 118 -5.45 -0.13 -7.32
N LEU A 119 -5.69 0.87 -8.17
CA LEU A 119 -5.81 2.27 -7.76
C LEU A 119 -7.06 2.48 -6.88
N LEU A 120 -8.19 1.87 -7.22
CA LEU A 120 -9.41 1.89 -6.41
C LEU A 120 -9.20 1.20 -5.06
N TYR A 121 -8.52 0.06 -5.05
CA TYR A 121 -8.21 -0.67 -3.82
C TYR A 121 -7.25 0.14 -2.92
N TYR A 122 -6.22 0.74 -3.50
CA TYR A 122 -5.30 1.61 -2.79
C TYR A 122 -6.00 2.86 -2.24
N TYR A 123 -6.85 3.50 -3.05
CA TYR A 123 -7.65 4.65 -2.62
C TYR A 123 -8.63 4.28 -1.49
N TYR A 124 -9.30 3.14 -1.61
CA TYR A 124 -10.20 2.63 -0.56
C TYR A 124 -9.45 2.35 0.75
N TYR A 125 -8.29 1.68 0.68
CA TYR A 125 -7.47 1.40 1.85
C TYR A 125 -6.96 2.69 2.52
N TYR A 126 -6.50 3.64 1.71
CA TYR A 126 -6.07 4.96 2.19
C TYR A 126 -7.23 5.72 2.86
N TYR A 127 -8.41 5.74 2.24
CA TYR A 127 -9.60 6.37 2.80
C TYR A 127 -10.04 5.70 4.12
N TYR A 128 -10.04 4.37 4.17
CA TYR A 128 -10.38 3.59 5.36
C TYR A 128 -9.41 3.87 6.50
N TYR A 129 -8.11 3.92 6.20
CA TYR A 129 -7.07 4.27 7.17
C TYR A 129 -7.27 5.69 7.71
N TYR A 130 -7.54 6.66 6.83
CA TYR A 130 -7.81 8.05 7.23
C TYR A 130 -9.07 8.18 8.09
N TYR A 131 -10.11 7.44 7.75
CA TYR A 131 -11.36 7.39 8.52
C TYR A 131 -11.12 6.82 9.91
N TYR A 132 -10.39 5.69 10.02
CA TYR A 132 -10.04 5.10 11.31
C TYR A 132 -9.13 6.01 12.15
N TYR A 133 -8.16 6.68 11.51
CA TYR A 133 -7.29 7.63 12.18
C TYR A 133 -8.10 8.81 12.75
N TYR A 134 -9.01 9.40 11.96
CA TYR A 134 -9.89 10.46 12.44
C TYR A 134 -10.83 9.99 13.54
N TYR A 135 -11.38 8.78 13.42
CA TYR A 135 -12.26 8.19 14.43
C TYR A 135 -11.51 8.01 15.76
N TYR A 136 -10.30 7.44 15.73
CA TYR A 136 -9.46 7.30 16.93
C TYR A 136 -9.09 8.65 17.51
N TYR A 137 -8.73 9.63 16.69
CA TYR A 137 -8.39 10.98 17.15
C TYR A 137 -9.58 11.66 17.83
N TYR A 138 -10.78 11.55 17.24
CA TYR A 138 -12.01 12.08 17.84
C TYR A 138 -12.34 11.39 19.16
N TYR A 139 -12.22 10.06 19.21
CA TYR A 139 -12.48 9.29 20.42
C TYR A 139 -11.50 9.65 21.54
N TYR A 140 -10.22 9.79 21.22
CA TYR A 140 -9.18 10.20 22.17
C TYR A 140 -9.41 11.62 22.68
N PHE A 141 -9.77 12.55 21.79
CA PHE A 141 -10.11 13.93 22.15
C PHE A 141 -11.34 13.98 23.07
N PHE A 142 -12.39 13.21 22.77
CA PHE A 142 -13.60 13.15 23.59
C PHE A 142 -13.31 12.55 24.98
N TYR A 143 -12.51 11.50 25.04
CA TYR A 143 -12.10 10.86 26.29
C TYR A 143 -11.29 11.82 27.18
N TYR A 144 -10.34 12.55 26.59
CA TYR A 144 -9.53 13.55 27.30
C TYR A 144 -10.39 14.72 27.81
N TYR A 145 -11.33 15.20 27.00
CA TYR A 145 -12.24 16.29 27.38
C TYR A 145 -13.17 15.86 28.52
N TYR A 146 -13.71 14.64 28.48
CA TYR A 146 -14.56 14.09 29.53
C TYR A 146 -13.80 13.92 30.85
N TYR A 147 -12.57 13.41 30.80
CA TYR A 147 -11.70 13.27 31.98
C TYR A 147 -11.36 14.63 32.61
N TYR A 148 -11.04 15.64 31.79
CA TYR A 148 -10.72 16.99 32.24
C TYR A 148 -11.92 17.68 32.92
N TYR A 149 -13.14 17.49 32.38
CA TYR A 149 -14.37 18.00 32.97
C TYR A 149 -14.69 17.33 34.30
N TYR A 150 -14.55 16.01 34.36
CA TYR A 150 -14.81 15.22 35.57
C TYR A 150 -13.84 15.60 36.71
N TYR A 151 -12.56 15.79 36.38
CA TYR A 151 -11.54 16.20 37.34
C TYR A 151 -11.80 17.62 37.88
N ASN A 152 -12.16 18.57 37.01
CA ASN A 152 -12.52 19.92 37.44
C ASN A 152 -13.78 19.94 38.32
N TYR A 153 -14.79 19.13 37.99
CA TYR A 153 -16.02 19.04 38.78
C TYR A 153 -15.74 18.54 40.20
N TYR A 154 -14.94 17.48 40.33
CA TYR A 154 -14.50 16.97 41.64
C TYR A 154 -13.67 17.99 42.42
N TYR A 155 -12.76 18.69 41.76
CA TYR A 155 -11.93 19.72 42.38
C TYR A 155 -12.78 20.88 42.93
N TYR A 156 -13.78 21.33 42.15
CA TYR A 156 -14.70 22.39 42.55
C TYR A 156 -15.61 21.95 43.72
N TYR A 157 -16.11 20.72 43.68
CA TYR A 157 -16.93 20.15 44.75
C TYR A 157 -16.15 20.03 46.08
N TYR A 158 -14.89 19.59 46.01
CA TYR A 158 -14.01 19.49 47.17
C TYR A 158 -13.70 20.87 47.77
N TYR A 159 -13.42 21.86 46.92
CA TYR A 159 -13.16 23.24 47.35
C TYR A 159 -14.39 23.88 48.01
N TYR A 160 -15.59 23.65 47.45
CA TYR A 160 -16.84 24.17 48.00
C TYR A 160 -17.18 23.56 49.37
N TYR A 161 -16.99 22.24 49.54
CA TYR A 161 -17.17 21.57 50.83
C TYR A 161 -16.17 22.06 51.88
N PHE A 162 -14.91 22.25 51.49
CA PHE A 162 -13.87 22.76 52.39
C PHE A 162 -14.19 24.19 52.88
N TYR A 163 -14.65 25.06 51.97
CA TYR A 163 -15.04 26.44 52.31
C TYR A 163 -16.27 26.50 53.21
N TYR A 164 -17.27 25.66 52.95
CA TYR A 164 -18.49 25.58 53.77
C TYR A 164 -18.19 25.08 55.19
N TYR A 165 -17.30 24.08 55.32
CA TYR A 165 -16.88 23.56 56.62
C TYR A 165 -16.14 24.62 57.45
N TYR A 166 -15.22 25.38 56.84
CA TYR A 166 -14.50 26.47 57.50
C TYR A 166 -15.43 27.62 57.91
N TYR A 167 -16.39 27.98 57.05
CA TYR A 167 -17.38 29.00 57.36
C TYR A 167 -18.25 28.61 58.56
N TYR A 168 -18.72 27.36 58.62
CA TYR A 168 -19.49 26.84 59.76
C TYR A 168 -18.68 26.84 61.06
N TYR A 169 -17.41 26.41 61.00
CA TYR A 169 -16.52 26.42 62.16
C TYR A 169 -16.25 27.85 62.66
N PHE A 170 -16.04 28.79 61.75
CA PHE A 170 -15.86 30.21 62.07
C PHE A 170 -17.12 30.81 62.72
N LEU A 171 -18.30 30.52 62.17
CA LEU A 171 -19.57 31.00 62.69
C LEU A 171 -19.89 30.43 64.07
N LEU A 172 -19.58 29.14 64.30
CA LEU A 172 -19.74 28.47 65.58
C LEU A 172 -18.78 29.04 66.64
N LEU A 173 -17.52 29.32 66.26
CA LEU A 173 -16.53 29.94 67.15
C LEU A 173 -16.90 31.38 67.53
N LEU A 174 -17.46 32.15 66.58
CA LEU A 174 -17.98 33.50 66.82
C LEU A 174 -19.19 33.49 67.77
N LEU A 175 -20.07 32.50 67.65
CA LEU A 175 -21.27 32.33 68.49
C LEU A 175 -20.88 31.92 69.92
N VAL A 176 -19.88 31.07 70.09
CA VAL A 176 -19.30 30.73 71.40
C VAL A 176 -18.65 31.94 72.07
N LEU A 177 -17.92 32.77 71.31
CA LEU A 177 -17.32 34.02 71.81
C LEU A 177 -18.38 35.05 72.26
N LEU A 178 -19.51 35.14 71.54
CA LEU A 178 -20.64 36.02 71.89
C LEU A 178 -21.42 35.56 73.13
N LEU A 179 -21.39 34.26 73.47
CA LEU A 179 -22.04 33.70 74.67
C LEU A 179 -21.18 33.78 75.94
N LEU A 180 -19.88 34.10 75.79
CA LEU A 180 -18.90 34.22 76.88
C LEU A 180 -18.62 35.68 77.28
N LEU A 181 -19.31 36.64 76.66
CA LEU A 181 -19.27 38.08 76.92
C LEU A 181 -20.59 38.52 77.59
#